data_AF-A0A2G2HGC5-F1
#
_entry.id   AF-A0A2G2HGC5-F1
#
_cell.length_a   1.000
_cell.length_b   1.000
_cell.length_c   1.000
_cell.angle_alpha   90.00
_cell.angle_beta   90.00
_cell.angle_gamma   90.00
#
_symmetry.space_group_name_H-M   'P 1'
#
loop_
_entity.id
_entity.type
_entity.pdbx_description
1 polymer ?
#
loop_
_entity_poly.entity_id
_entity_poly.type
_entity_poly.pdbx_seq_one_letter_code
_entity_poly.pdbx_strand_id
1 'polypeptide(L)'
;MKKAFKITNLIILSLLLVTYSCNNDDDVVLINLQDLEVTIDENPTVGQVIGTIQSDSSSSLTYSIESQTPIGALSINTSSGELTVLDAALFDFETNPVITATVSADEAENTVIVTINLTNLEVTIQNFGVDINENPTNGQSIGTVQTNGTGTLNFSIASQTPAGALAIDASTGEITVADATLFDFETNPTITATISDEEATNTATVTINLVNVNEITMQDLTVAIDENPINGQSISTVQTTGGTALNFSIASQTPASALSIDAITGELTVADATLFDFETNPIITATVNVDDAINTAIVTIDLNNVNELSIQDFSTTIDENPTNGDSLGTVQATGDGTLSFSISSQTPAGALSIDASTGELTVLNATSFDFESNPTITANISVDNSVSTEAATATINLNDLAEPATIGDFRDGGVVFWVDPTDNNHGLVVAVNNQSFGAPWGCQGITVSPTYSDIGSGAANTVLIEAICTTPGTAADFAANLSLNGYNDWFLPSRFELNEYYTNKNIVNATVLANGGAIPNQFHWSSTQSSSNLGAFVVNLTTGTSGSAGKNSNYGVRAVRAF
;
A
#
# COMPACT_ATOMS: atom_id res chain seq x y z
N MET A 1 59.19 -55.92 8.23
CA MET A 1 60.00 -57.09 7.81
C MET A 1 59.98 -58.13 8.93
N LYS A 2 59.63 -59.38 8.60
CA LYS A 2 59.40 -60.49 9.53
C LYS A 2 60.69 -60.93 10.24
N LYS A 3 60.61 -61.15 11.56
CA LYS A 3 61.66 -61.76 12.39
C LYS A 3 61.82 -63.25 12.03
N ALA A 4 63.06 -63.71 11.99
CA ALA A 4 63.42 -65.12 12.05
C ALA A 4 64.54 -65.27 13.09
N PHE A 5 64.37 -66.16 14.07
CA PHE A 5 65.43 -66.60 14.96
C PHE A 5 65.51 -68.13 14.89
N LYS A 6 66.68 -68.65 14.51
CA LYS A 6 67.04 -70.06 14.56
C LYS A 6 68.04 -70.24 15.69
N ILE A 7 67.79 -71.21 16.56
CA ILE A 7 68.68 -71.71 17.60
C ILE A 7 69.64 -72.73 16.96
N THR A 8 70.91 -72.71 17.32
CA THR A 8 71.83 -73.84 17.08
C THR A 8 72.85 -73.96 18.21
N ASN A 9 72.92 -75.16 18.78
CA ASN A 9 73.81 -75.63 19.85
C ASN A 9 75.29 -75.65 19.43
N LEU A 10 76.20 -75.50 20.41
CA LEU A 10 77.62 -75.90 20.30
C LEU A 10 78.12 -76.48 21.66
N ILE A 11 78.22 -77.81 21.85
CA ILE A 11 79.41 -78.71 21.94
C ILE A 11 80.50 -78.25 22.98
N ILE A 12 81.00 -79.02 23.97
CA ILE A 12 82.13 -80.00 23.91
C ILE A 12 82.56 -80.56 25.30
N LEU A 13 82.86 -81.89 25.34
CA LEU A 13 83.77 -82.72 26.19
C LEU A 13 83.58 -82.80 27.73
N SER A 14 83.90 -83.89 28.46
CA SER A 14 84.75 -85.08 28.20
C SER A 14 84.49 -86.23 29.20
N LEU A 15 84.41 -87.46 28.66
CA LEU A 15 85.08 -88.72 29.06
C LEU A 15 85.46 -88.99 30.55
N LEU A 16 84.92 -90.07 31.16
CA LEU A 16 85.67 -91.28 31.57
C LEU A 16 84.74 -92.39 32.11
N LEU A 17 84.99 -93.63 31.67
CA LEU A 17 84.33 -94.87 32.10
C LEU A 17 85.13 -95.50 33.26
N VAL A 18 84.50 -95.88 34.38
CA VAL A 18 84.92 -97.03 35.22
C VAL A 18 83.67 -97.68 35.83
N THR A 19 83.67 -99.00 35.82
CA THR A 19 82.62 -99.92 36.23
C THR A 19 82.71 -100.37 37.70
N TYR A 20 81.58 -100.89 38.19
CA TYR A 20 81.40 -101.89 39.26
C TYR A 20 81.54 -101.47 40.73
N SER A 21 80.39 -101.50 41.41
CA SER A 21 80.02 -102.51 42.44
C SER A 21 79.49 -101.88 43.73
N CYS A 22 78.25 -102.27 44.05
CA CYS A 22 77.43 -102.02 45.24
C CYS A 22 78.12 -101.52 46.51
N ASN A 23 77.49 -100.53 47.16
CA ASN A 23 76.76 -100.78 48.40
C ASN A 23 75.71 -99.70 48.67
N ASN A 24 74.59 -100.14 49.26
CA ASN A 24 73.48 -99.31 49.72
C ASN A 24 73.97 -98.30 50.77
N ASP A 25 73.67 -97.02 50.54
CA ASP A 25 73.28 -96.09 51.59
C ASP A 25 72.11 -95.28 51.02
N ASP A 26 70.98 -95.30 51.73
CA ASP A 26 69.83 -94.44 51.47
C ASP A 26 70.26 -92.98 51.73
N ASP A 27 70.76 -92.30 50.69
CA ASP A 27 70.81 -90.85 50.67
C ASP A 27 69.36 -90.36 50.52
N VAL A 28 68.80 -89.85 51.61
CA VAL A 28 67.54 -89.09 51.58
C VAL A 28 67.77 -87.89 50.66
N VAL A 29 67.16 -87.90 49.48
CA VAL A 29 67.20 -86.77 48.54
C VAL A 29 66.43 -85.63 49.19
N LEU A 30 67.15 -84.58 49.59
CA LEU A 30 66.55 -83.39 50.17
C LEU A 30 65.83 -82.60 49.07
N ILE A 31 64.50 -82.47 49.15
CA ILE A 31 63.71 -81.69 48.19
C ILE A 31 63.50 -80.29 48.75
N ASN A 32 63.96 -79.28 48.01
CA ASN A 32 63.79 -77.87 48.35
C ASN A 32 62.88 -77.15 47.35
N LEU A 33 61.94 -76.39 47.88
CA LEU A 33 61.12 -75.46 47.10
C LEU A 33 61.80 -74.08 47.02
N GLN A 34 61.57 -73.35 45.93
CA GLN A 34 62.04 -71.97 45.75
C GLN A 34 60.93 -70.94 45.95
N ASP A 35 61.25 -69.83 46.63
CA ASP A 35 60.36 -68.69 46.77
C ASP A 35 59.97 -68.12 45.40
N LEU A 36 58.74 -67.60 45.31
CA LEU A 36 58.20 -66.98 44.10
C LEU A 36 57.87 -65.52 44.38
N GLU A 37 58.61 -64.60 43.77
CA GLU A 37 58.29 -63.18 43.80
C GLU A 37 57.91 -62.69 42.41
N VAL A 38 56.73 -62.10 42.28
CA VAL A 38 56.22 -61.55 41.01
C VAL A 38 55.57 -60.19 41.23
N THR A 39 55.47 -59.43 40.15
CA THR A 39 54.73 -58.16 40.12
C THR A 39 53.66 -58.24 39.03
N ILE A 40 52.43 -57.90 39.36
CA ILE A 40 51.30 -57.84 38.41
C ILE A 40 50.50 -56.56 38.65
N ASP A 41 49.77 -56.11 37.64
CA ASP A 41 48.77 -55.05 37.83
C ASP A 41 47.65 -55.53 38.74
N GLU A 42 47.09 -54.62 39.54
CA GLU A 42 45.86 -54.86 40.27
C GLU A 42 44.67 -55.12 39.31
N ASN A 43 43.56 -55.59 39.86
CA ASN A 43 42.39 -56.04 39.11
C ASN A 43 42.70 -57.08 38.01
N PRO A 44 43.50 -58.13 38.29
CA PRO A 44 43.74 -59.22 37.35
C PRO A 44 42.45 -59.99 37.04
N THR A 45 42.48 -60.83 36.01
CA THR A 45 41.32 -61.69 35.69
C THR A 45 41.34 -62.98 36.50
N VAL A 46 40.17 -63.48 36.91
CA VAL A 46 40.06 -64.79 37.57
C VAL A 46 40.64 -65.88 36.66
N GLY A 47 41.51 -66.73 37.20
CA GLY A 47 42.24 -67.77 36.49
C GLY A 47 43.56 -67.30 35.84
N GLN A 48 43.92 -66.01 35.95
CA GLN A 48 45.21 -65.51 35.48
C GLN A 48 46.35 -66.25 36.18
N VAL A 49 47.29 -66.79 35.41
CA VAL A 49 48.48 -67.48 35.91
C VAL A 49 49.44 -66.46 36.50
N ILE A 50 49.81 -66.67 37.76
CA ILE A 50 50.76 -65.86 38.53
C ILE A 50 52.18 -66.38 38.34
N GLY A 51 52.34 -67.71 38.38
CA GLY A 51 53.63 -68.38 38.28
C GLY A 51 53.54 -69.83 38.71
N THR A 52 54.68 -70.51 38.82
CA THR A 52 54.75 -71.92 39.20
C THR A 52 55.84 -72.12 40.25
N ILE A 53 55.54 -72.82 41.34
CA ILE A 53 56.52 -73.14 42.38
C ILE A 53 57.57 -74.10 41.81
N GLN A 54 58.83 -73.68 41.88
CA GLN A 54 59.96 -74.50 41.41
C GLN A 54 60.48 -75.39 42.54
N SER A 55 60.92 -76.60 42.19
CA SER A 55 61.61 -77.53 43.10
C SER A 55 62.87 -78.09 42.45
N ASP A 56 63.82 -78.56 43.26
CA ASP A 56 65.01 -79.31 42.81
C ASP A 56 64.75 -80.83 42.63
N SER A 57 63.49 -81.26 42.83
CA SER A 57 63.09 -82.66 42.67
C SER A 57 62.98 -83.08 41.20
N SER A 58 63.24 -84.37 40.96
CA SER A 58 62.94 -85.07 39.70
C SER A 58 61.72 -86.00 39.80
N SER A 59 61.10 -86.11 40.97
CA SER A 59 59.84 -86.83 41.21
C SER A 59 58.63 -85.87 41.10
N SER A 60 57.44 -86.44 40.94
CA SER A 60 56.18 -85.67 40.98
C SER A 60 55.86 -85.28 42.42
N LEU A 61 55.54 -84.00 42.64
CA LEU A 61 55.13 -83.45 43.93
C LEU A 61 53.64 -83.07 43.95
N THR A 62 53.07 -83.05 45.15
CA THR A 62 51.71 -82.60 45.48
C THR A 62 51.80 -81.29 46.25
N TYR A 63 51.41 -80.19 45.61
CA TYR A 63 51.50 -78.83 46.18
C TYR A 63 50.22 -78.39 46.90
N SER A 64 50.37 -77.65 48.01
CA SER A 64 49.27 -77.06 48.76
C SER A 64 49.60 -75.67 49.30
N ILE A 65 48.61 -74.76 49.29
CA ILE A 65 48.69 -73.47 49.98
C ILE A 65 48.34 -73.70 51.45
N GLU A 66 49.30 -73.50 52.35
CA GLU A 66 49.13 -73.61 53.81
C GLU A 66 48.41 -72.38 54.37
N SER A 67 48.78 -71.20 53.87
CA SER A 67 48.16 -69.93 54.24
C SER A 67 48.31 -68.92 53.13
N GLN A 68 47.40 -67.96 53.05
CA GLN A 68 47.49 -66.83 52.14
C GLN A 68 46.83 -65.61 52.76
N THR A 69 47.36 -64.44 52.43
CA THR A 69 46.85 -63.14 52.87
C THR A 69 46.70 -62.24 51.64
N PRO A 70 45.47 -61.78 51.33
CA PRO A 70 44.19 -62.14 51.93
C PRO A 70 43.78 -63.61 51.66
N ILE A 71 42.95 -64.17 52.55
CA ILE A 71 42.45 -65.55 52.44
C ILE A 71 41.56 -65.67 51.20
N GLY A 72 41.84 -66.64 50.32
CA GLY A 72 41.05 -66.91 49.12
C GLY A 72 41.58 -66.26 47.84
N ALA A 73 42.70 -65.53 47.88
CA ALA A 73 43.25 -64.84 46.72
C ALA A 73 43.72 -65.79 45.61
N LEU A 74 44.40 -66.87 45.97
CA LEU A 74 45.08 -67.78 45.04
C LEU A 74 44.48 -69.17 45.07
N SER A 75 44.58 -69.85 43.93
CA SER A 75 44.46 -71.30 43.82
C SER A 75 45.76 -71.89 43.27
N ILE A 76 46.11 -73.10 43.71
CA ILE A 76 47.28 -73.83 43.23
C ILE A 76 46.85 -75.13 42.57
N ASN A 77 47.42 -75.43 41.40
CA ASN A 77 47.29 -76.76 40.80
C ASN A 77 48.16 -77.74 41.59
N THR A 78 47.53 -78.72 42.24
CA THR A 78 48.20 -79.66 43.14
C THR A 78 49.28 -80.50 42.46
N SER A 79 49.20 -80.72 41.14
CA SER A 79 50.13 -81.58 40.40
C SER A 79 51.23 -80.84 39.65
N SER A 80 51.04 -79.55 39.35
CA SER A 80 52.02 -78.74 38.61
C SER A 80 52.66 -77.61 39.43
N GLY A 81 52.07 -77.24 40.58
CA GLY A 81 52.51 -76.10 41.37
C GLY A 81 52.16 -74.74 40.76
N GLU A 82 51.33 -74.70 39.72
CA GLU A 82 50.90 -73.45 39.06
C GLU A 82 49.89 -72.70 39.93
N LEU A 83 50.20 -71.44 40.21
CA LEU A 83 49.35 -70.52 40.95
C LEU A 83 48.51 -69.68 39.98
N THR A 84 47.22 -69.58 40.26
CA THR A 84 46.28 -68.74 39.51
C THR A 84 45.45 -67.87 40.46
N VAL A 85 44.97 -66.72 39.96
CA VAL A 85 44.03 -65.85 40.67
C VAL A 85 42.71 -66.59 40.89
N LEU A 86 42.29 -66.77 42.14
CA LEU A 86 41.01 -67.35 42.49
C LEU A 86 39.92 -66.28 42.62
N ASP A 87 40.23 -65.19 43.31
CA ASP A 87 39.32 -64.05 43.49
C ASP A 87 40.05 -62.74 43.13
N ALA A 88 39.68 -62.18 41.97
CA ALA A 88 40.26 -60.95 41.45
C ALA A 88 39.98 -59.73 42.35
N ALA A 89 38.87 -59.71 43.08
CA ALA A 89 38.49 -58.57 43.94
C ALA A 89 39.44 -58.42 45.14
N LEU A 90 40.23 -59.44 45.45
CA LEU A 90 41.25 -59.39 46.50
C LEU A 90 42.58 -58.80 46.02
N PHE A 91 42.76 -58.62 44.71
CA PHE A 91 43.94 -58.02 44.08
C PHE A 91 43.67 -56.55 43.76
N ASP A 92 43.32 -55.80 44.79
CA ASP A 92 43.10 -54.36 44.79
C ASP A 92 44.33 -53.74 45.49
N PHE A 93 45.04 -52.81 44.83
CA PHE A 93 46.27 -52.22 45.35
C PHE A 93 46.02 -51.38 46.60
N GLU A 94 44.90 -50.65 46.66
CA GLU A 94 44.51 -49.81 47.80
C GLU A 94 44.25 -50.66 49.06
N THR A 95 43.64 -51.84 48.88
CA THR A 95 43.28 -52.73 49.99
C THR A 95 44.41 -53.72 50.32
N ASN A 96 45.02 -54.34 49.31
CA ASN A 96 46.00 -55.41 49.43
C ASN A 96 47.19 -55.19 48.47
N PRO A 97 48.09 -54.23 48.72
CA PRO A 97 49.20 -53.90 47.81
C PRO A 97 50.20 -55.04 47.61
N VAL A 98 50.21 -56.02 48.53
CA VAL A 98 51.01 -57.23 48.44
C VAL A 98 50.15 -58.42 48.84
N ILE A 99 50.04 -59.41 47.95
CA ILE A 99 49.42 -60.71 48.24
C ILE A 99 50.53 -61.68 48.62
N THR A 100 50.39 -62.38 49.75
CA THR A 100 51.37 -63.38 50.19
C THR A 100 50.74 -64.74 50.36
N ALA A 101 51.48 -65.81 50.05
CA ALA A 101 51.08 -67.18 50.38
C ALA A 101 52.26 -68.01 50.87
N THR A 102 51.99 -68.96 51.76
CA THR A 102 52.94 -69.99 52.15
C THR A 102 52.52 -71.28 51.49
N VAL A 103 53.42 -71.85 50.68
CA VAL A 103 53.16 -73.09 49.93
C VAL A 103 54.07 -74.19 50.42
N SER A 104 53.50 -75.38 50.56
CA SER A 104 54.18 -76.64 50.88
C SER A 104 54.03 -77.62 49.72
N ALA A 105 54.87 -78.65 49.70
CA ALA A 105 54.70 -79.82 48.86
C ALA A 105 54.98 -81.08 49.69
N ASP A 106 54.44 -82.23 49.29
CA ASP A 106 54.82 -83.50 49.88
C ASP A 106 56.33 -83.76 49.71
N GLU A 107 56.94 -84.41 50.71
CA GLU A 107 58.38 -84.73 50.73
C GLU A 107 59.35 -83.52 50.67
N ALA A 108 58.85 -82.28 50.62
CA ALA A 108 59.67 -81.07 50.72
C ALA A 108 60.03 -80.77 52.19
N GLU A 109 61.29 -80.41 52.42
CA GLU A 109 61.82 -80.09 53.76
C GLU A 109 61.49 -78.65 54.20
N ASN A 110 61.17 -77.77 53.24
CA ASN A 110 60.83 -76.38 53.50
C ASN A 110 59.49 -75.99 52.86
N THR A 111 58.81 -75.04 53.50
CA THR A 111 57.77 -74.24 52.85
C THR A 111 58.40 -73.03 52.16
N VAL A 112 57.73 -72.49 51.14
CA VAL A 112 58.16 -71.26 50.45
C VAL A 112 57.14 -70.15 50.61
N ILE A 113 57.64 -68.92 50.48
CA ILE A 113 56.83 -67.72 50.46
C ILE A 113 56.64 -67.28 49.02
N VAL A 114 55.37 -67.09 48.65
CA VAL A 114 54.95 -66.43 47.43
C VAL A 114 54.66 -64.98 47.79
N THR A 115 55.26 -64.04 47.07
CA THR A 115 55.02 -62.61 47.22
C THR A 115 54.60 -62.05 45.87
N ILE A 116 53.39 -61.50 45.80
CA ILE A 116 52.85 -60.85 44.61
C ILE A 116 52.71 -59.37 44.94
N ASN A 117 53.60 -58.56 44.39
CA ASN A 117 53.51 -57.11 44.51
C ASN A 117 52.51 -56.60 43.46
N LEU A 118 51.50 -55.84 43.88
CA LEU A 118 50.56 -55.21 42.95
C LEU A 118 51.13 -53.87 42.45
N THR A 119 50.87 -53.55 41.19
CA THR A 119 51.04 -52.19 40.65
C THR A 119 49.68 -51.49 40.58
N ASN A 120 49.61 -50.28 41.16
CA ASN A 120 48.41 -49.43 41.09
C ASN A 120 48.11 -49.06 39.64
N LEU A 121 46.87 -49.23 39.21
CA LEU A 121 46.41 -48.83 37.88
C LEU A 121 45.70 -47.48 37.98
N GLU A 122 46.47 -46.41 37.92
CA GLU A 122 45.96 -45.03 38.02
C GLU A 122 44.87 -44.74 36.97
N VAL A 123 43.69 -44.32 37.41
CA VAL A 123 42.64 -43.83 36.52
C VAL A 123 43.06 -42.46 35.99
N THR A 124 42.96 -42.28 34.67
CA THR A 124 43.20 -41.00 34.00
C THR A 124 42.00 -40.66 33.12
N ILE A 125 41.62 -39.38 33.07
CA ILE A 125 40.57 -38.87 32.18
C ILE A 125 41.22 -38.26 30.94
N GLN A 126 40.66 -38.55 29.77
CA GLN A 126 41.12 -38.01 28.50
C GLN A 126 40.44 -36.68 28.16
N ASN A 127 41.19 -35.77 27.55
CA ASN A 127 40.64 -34.53 27.00
C ASN A 127 39.64 -34.82 25.89
N PHE A 128 38.60 -33.99 25.78
CA PHE A 128 37.58 -34.09 24.74
C PHE A 128 37.52 -32.81 23.93
N GLY A 129 37.54 -32.95 22.60
CA GLY A 129 37.50 -31.83 21.67
C GLY A 129 36.54 -32.12 20.52
N VAL A 130 35.68 -31.16 20.18
CA VAL A 130 34.73 -31.29 19.06
C VAL A 130 34.41 -29.94 18.46
N ASP A 131 34.04 -29.93 17.19
CA ASP A 131 33.47 -28.77 16.52
C ASP A 131 31.97 -29.01 16.34
N ILE A 132 31.14 -28.06 16.76
CA ILE A 132 29.68 -28.10 16.55
C ILE A 132 29.21 -26.78 15.96
N ASN A 133 28.09 -26.78 15.23
CA ASN A 133 27.44 -25.54 14.85
C ASN A 133 26.95 -24.80 16.10
N GLU A 134 27.01 -23.47 16.06
CA GLU A 134 26.33 -22.62 17.04
C GLU A 134 24.80 -22.79 16.99
N ASN A 135 24.09 -22.21 17.96
CA ASN A 135 22.65 -22.37 18.16
C ASN A 135 22.17 -23.84 18.31
N PRO A 136 22.82 -24.68 19.13
CA PRO A 136 22.31 -25.99 19.46
C PRO A 136 21.00 -25.91 20.28
N THR A 137 20.40 -27.05 20.58
CA THR A 137 19.22 -27.11 21.48
C THR A 137 19.59 -27.50 22.89
N ASN A 138 18.86 -27.01 23.90
CA ASN A 138 19.04 -27.43 25.30
C ASN A 138 18.86 -28.95 25.41
N GLY A 139 19.81 -29.61 26.08
CA GLY A 139 19.87 -31.07 26.23
C GLY A 139 20.51 -31.81 25.04
N GLN A 140 20.96 -31.11 24.00
CA GLN A 140 21.69 -31.75 22.90
C GLN A 140 22.95 -32.44 23.41
N SER A 141 23.11 -33.72 23.08
CA SER A 141 24.31 -34.50 23.37
C SER A 141 25.48 -34.06 22.48
N ILE A 142 26.63 -33.82 23.10
CA ILE A 142 27.85 -33.34 22.44
C ILE A 142 28.86 -34.50 22.28
N GLY A 143 28.96 -35.35 23.30
CA GLY A 143 29.87 -36.49 23.33
C GLY A 143 30.14 -36.96 24.75
N THR A 144 31.11 -37.85 24.94
CA THR A 144 31.45 -38.43 26.26
C THR A 144 32.94 -38.29 26.54
N VAL A 145 33.31 -37.91 27.77
CA VAL A 145 34.71 -38.05 28.23
C VAL A 145 35.03 -39.52 28.51
N GLN A 146 36.27 -39.94 28.23
CA GLN A 146 36.71 -41.33 28.40
C GLN A 146 37.78 -41.44 29.49
N THR A 147 37.81 -42.58 30.19
CA THR A 147 38.85 -42.94 31.16
C THR A 147 39.62 -44.18 30.71
N ASN A 148 40.83 -44.38 31.26
CA ASN A 148 41.68 -45.54 30.94
C ASN A 148 41.65 -46.67 31.99
N GLY A 149 40.87 -46.52 33.07
CA GLY A 149 40.77 -47.50 34.17
C GLY A 149 39.36 -48.06 34.34
N THR A 150 39.21 -49.10 35.17
CA THR A 150 37.95 -49.85 35.37
C THR A 150 37.23 -49.52 36.69
N GLY A 151 37.40 -48.29 37.17
CA GLY A 151 36.86 -47.79 38.44
C GLY A 151 35.39 -47.35 38.41
N THR A 152 34.86 -46.90 39.56
CA THR A 152 33.49 -46.35 39.66
C THR A 152 33.51 -44.88 39.30
N LEU A 153 32.99 -44.54 38.11
CA LEU A 153 33.03 -43.17 37.58
C LEU A 153 32.02 -42.25 38.29
N ASN A 154 32.48 -41.04 38.63
CA ASN A 154 31.69 -39.93 39.18
C ASN A 154 32.18 -38.59 38.62
N PHE A 155 31.84 -38.30 37.37
CA PHE A 155 32.26 -37.10 36.66
C PHE A 155 31.59 -35.83 37.19
N SER A 156 32.35 -34.74 37.22
CA SER A 156 31.87 -33.41 37.61
C SER A 156 32.56 -32.31 36.80
N ILE A 157 31.84 -31.21 36.53
CA ILE A 157 32.42 -30.00 35.93
C ILE A 157 33.04 -29.16 37.05
N ALA A 158 34.38 -29.10 37.10
CA ALA A 158 35.12 -28.28 38.06
C ALA A 158 35.05 -26.79 37.69
N SER A 159 35.10 -26.47 36.40
CA SER A 159 34.95 -25.11 35.87
C SER A 159 34.50 -25.16 34.41
N GLN A 160 33.86 -24.08 33.95
CA GLN A 160 33.48 -23.91 32.56
C GLN A 160 33.40 -22.44 32.19
N THR A 161 33.67 -22.14 30.91
CA THR A 161 33.56 -20.82 30.31
C THR A 161 32.86 -20.96 28.97
N PRO A 162 31.70 -20.30 28.78
CA PRO A 162 30.91 -19.55 29.76
C PRO A 162 30.38 -20.41 30.92
N ALA A 163 30.13 -19.78 32.07
CA ALA A 163 29.57 -20.48 33.23
C ALA A 163 28.14 -20.96 32.92
N GLY A 164 27.84 -22.24 33.15
CA GLY A 164 26.52 -22.82 32.94
C GLY A 164 26.24 -23.35 31.53
N ALA A 165 27.21 -23.30 30.60
CA ALA A 165 27.02 -23.74 29.22
C ALA A 165 26.79 -25.26 29.08
N LEU A 166 27.48 -26.08 29.87
CA LEU A 166 27.48 -27.53 29.78
C LEU A 166 26.90 -28.20 31.03
N ALA A 167 26.30 -29.37 30.80
CA ALA A 167 26.00 -30.37 31.81
C ALA A 167 26.80 -31.64 31.52
N ILE A 168 27.09 -32.43 32.56
CA ILE A 168 27.72 -33.75 32.44
C ILE A 168 26.94 -34.79 33.23
N ASP A 169 26.71 -35.97 32.64
CA ASP A 169 26.19 -37.12 33.38
C ASP A 169 27.31 -37.74 34.22
N ALA A 170 27.11 -37.78 35.54
CA ALA A 170 28.13 -38.21 36.49
C ALA A 170 28.58 -39.67 36.29
N SER A 171 27.70 -40.54 35.79
CA SER A 171 27.99 -41.98 35.67
C SER A 171 28.55 -42.40 34.32
N THR A 172 28.20 -41.65 33.27
CA THR A 172 28.55 -42.00 31.88
C THR A 172 29.55 -41.04 31.23
N GLY A 173 29.73 -39.85 31.82
CA GLY A 173 30.59 -38.81 31.25
C GLY A 173 30.00 -38.11 30.03
N GLU A 174 28.70 -38.31 29.74
CA GLU A 174 28.00 -37.65 28.63
C GLU A 174 27.88 -36.14 28.88
N ILE A 175 28.41 -35.35 27.94
CA ILE A 175 28.33 -33.90 27.92
C ILE A 175 27.11 -33.48 27.10
N THR A 176 26.27 -32.63 27.69
CA THR A 176 25.09 -32.06 27.04
C THR A 176 25.08 -30.53 27.14
N VAL A 177 24.33 -29.88 26.24
CA VAL A 177 24.09 -28.43 26.28
C VAL A 177 23.14 -28.11 27.43
N ALA A 178 23.60 -27.34 28.42
CA ALA A 178 22.76 -26.89 29.53
C ALA A 178 22.01 -25.59 29.19
N ASP A 179 22.68 -24.65 28.51
CA ASP A 179 22.09 -23.39 28.05
C ASP A 179 22.60 -23.04 26.65
N ALA A 180 21.75 -23.27 25.65
CA ALA A 180 21.99 -23.03 24.24
C ALA A 180 22.22 -21.55 23.91
N THR A 181 21.71 -20.61 24.71
CA THR A 181 21.90 -19.17 24.45
C THR A 181 23.35 -18.72 24.63
N LEU A 182 24.17 -19.55 25.28
CA LEU A 182 25.60 -19.32 25.46
C LEU A 182 26.44 -19.84 24.27
N PHE A 183 25.82 -20.55 23.32
CA PHE A 183 26.45 -21.12 22.13
C PHE A 183 26.19 -20.25 20.91
N ASP A 184 26.70 -19.03 20.98
CA ASP A 184 26.70 -18.01 19.93
C ASP A 184 28.17 -17.78 19.55
N PHE A 185 28.53 -17.94 18.27
CA PHE A 185 29.89 -17.83 17.77
C PHE A 185 30.44 -16.42 17.92
N GLU A 186 29.61 -15.40 17.70
CA GLU A 186 29.98 -13.99 17.79
C GLU A 186 30.35 -13.59 19.23
N THR A 187 29.68 -14.18 20.22
CA THR A 187 29.94 -13.89 21.64
C THR A 187 30.92 -14.88 22.27
N ASN A 188 30.77 -16.19 22.01
CA ASN A 188 31.49 -17.30 22.64
C ASN A 188 31.95 -18.32 21.57
N PRO A 189 32.97 -18.00 20.74
CA PRO A 189 33.41 -18.88 19.65
C PRO A 189 34.00 -20.22 20.12
N THR A 190 34.29 -20.35 21.41
CA THR A 190 34.77 -21.58 22.03
C THR A 190 34.17 -21.73 23.42
N ILE A 191 33.62 -22.91 23.70
CA ILE A 191 33.15 -23.30 25.03
C ILE A 191 34.19 -24.25 25.62
N THR A 192 34.64 -23.96 26.85
CA THR A 192 35.64 -24.80 27.53
C THR A 192 35.16 -25.25 28.89
N ALA A 193 35.53 -26.45 29.30
CA ALA A 193 35.31 -26.93 30.67
C ALA A 193 36.47 -27.77 31.18
N THR A 194 36.64 -27.80 32.50
CA THR A 194 37.54 -28.72 33.19
C THR A 194 36.69 -29.76 33.89
N ILE A 195 36.87 -31.03 33.52
CA ILE A 195 36.15 -32.17 34.08
C ILE A 195 37.06 -32.88 35.09
N SER A 196 36.51 -33.21 36.24
CA SER A 196 37.12 -34.06 37.27
C SER A 196 36.30 -35.33 37.46
N ASP A 197 36.97 -36.37 37.93
CA ASP A 197 36.40 -37.63 38.40
C ASP A 197 37.08 -37.95 39.74
N GLU A 198 36.36 -38.58 40.67
CA GLU A 198 36.87 -38.82 42.03
C GLU A 198 38.07 -39.78 42.07
N GLU A 199 38.13 -40.74 41.16
CA GLU A 199 39.20 -41.75 41.13
C GLU A 199 40.33 -41.36 40.18
N ALA A 200 40.13 -40.35 39.34
CA ALA A 200 41.14 -39.92 38.38
C ALA A 200 42.24 -39.03 38.98
N THR A 201 43.48 -39.32 38.62
CA THR A 201 44.67 -38.55 39.04
C THR A 201 44.82 -37.20 38.34
N ASN A 202 44.10 -36.99 37.24
CA ASN A 202 44.14 -35.77 36.45
C ASN A 202 42.73 -35.27 36.12
N THR A 203 42.65 -33.99 35.76
CA THR A 203 41.46 -33.43 35.12
C THR A 203 41.56 -33.53 33.60
N ALA A 204 40.41 -33.51 32.93
CA ALA A 204 40.30 -33.41 31.48
C ALA A 204 39.83 -32.02 31.05
N THR A 205 40.40 -31.50 29.98
CA THR A 205 39.89 -30.30 29.32
C THR A 205 38.91 -30.69 28.22
N VAL A 206 37.72 -30.10 28.28
CA VAL A 206 36.72 -30.11 27.22
C VAL A 206 36.87 -28.82 26.41
N THR A 207 36.96 -28.93 25.09
CA THR A 207 37.01 -27.77 24.19
C THR A 207 36.03 -28.00 23.03
N ILE A 208 35.00 -27.16 22.98
CA ILE A 208 34.02 -27.17 21.90
C ILE A 208 34.23 -25.90 21.09
N ASN A 209 34.72 -26.04 19.86
CA ASN A 209 34.80 -24.89 18.96
C ASN A 209 33.45 -24.75 18.25
N LEU A 210 32.91 -23.54 18.23
CA LEU A 210 31.70 -23.27 17.47
C LEU A 210 32.07 -23.05 16.01
N VAL A 211 31.29 -23.63 15.12
CA VAL A 211 31.29 -23.33 13.70
C VAL A 211 30.25 -22.23 13.49
N ASN A 212 30.70 -21.08 13.00
CA ASN A 212 29.83 -19.96 12.65
C ASN A 212 28.80 -20.41 11.61
N VAL A 213 27.54 -20.23 11.93
CA VAL A 213 26.39 -20.37 11.05
C VAL A 213 25.91 -18.98 10.71
N ASN A 214 26.12 -18.54 9.47
CA ASN A 214 25.68 -17.22 9.02
C ASN A 214 24.18 -17.01 9.29
N GLU A 215 23.86 -16.10 10.21
CA GLU A 215 22.50 -15.70 10.52
C GLU A 215 22.05 -14.54 9.62
N ILE A 216 20.77 -14.53 9.25
CA ILE A 216 20.16 -13.39 8.56
C ILE A 216 19.40 -12.57 9.59
N THR A 217 19.79 -11.30 9.73
CA THR A 217 19.06 -10.32 10.55
C THR A 217 18.51 -9.21 9.66
N MET A 218 17.39 -8.62 10.06
CA MET A 218 16.74 -7.55 9.30
C MET A 218 16.64 -6.25 10.11
N GLN A 219 16.72 -5.12 9.42
CA GLN A 219 16.60 -3.78 10.02
C GLN A 219 15.24 -3.15 9.73
N ASP A 220 14.67 -2.49 10.74
CA ASP A 220 13.49 -1.65 10.56
C ASP A 220 13.79 -0.49 9.60
N LEU A 221 12.76 -0.07 8.85
CA LEU A 221 12.86 0.98 7.85
C LEU A 221 11.83 2.07 8.14
N THR A 222 12.27 3.31 8.20
CA THR A 222 11.40 4.49 8.25
C THR A 222 11.80 5.47 7.16
N VAL A 223 10.83 5.88 6.35
CA VAL A 223 11.03 6.78 5.20
C VAL A 223 9.84 7.71 5.06
N ALA A 224 10.06 8.92 4.54
CA ALA A 224 8.99 9.82 4.18
C ALA A 224 8.92 9.99 2.65
N ILE A 225 7.72 9.95 2.10
CA ILE A 225 7.46 10.25 0.68
C ILE A 225 6.26 11.19 0.57
N ASP A 226 6.18 11.92 -0.53
CA ASP A 226 4.98 12.70 -0.83
C ASP A 226 3.81 11.75 -1.16
N GLU A 227 2.60 12.14 -0.77
CA GLU A 227 1.37 11.45 -1.17
C GLU A 227 1.12 11.52 -2.69
N ASN A 228 0.10 10.82 -3.16
CA ASN A 228 -0.20 10.70 -4.59
C ASN A 228 1.00 10.20 -5.46
N PRO A 229 1.78 9.19 -5.02
CA PRO A 229 2.83 8.59 -5.84
C PRO A 229 2.24 7.86 -7.05
N ILE A 230 3.11 7.33 -7.93
CA ILE A 230 2.67 6.47 -9.04
C ILE A 230 2.86 4.99 -8.74
N ASN A 231 2.00 4.12 -9.30
CA ASN A 231 2.18 2.67 -9.22
C ASN A 231 3.55 2.24 -9.76
N GLY A 232 4.27 1.43 -9.00
CA GLY A 232 5.63 0.98 -9.30
C GLY A 232 6.72 1.97 -8.89
N GLN A 233 6.39 3.12 -8.28
CA GLN A 233 7.40 4.03 -7.74
C GLN A 233 8.24 3.33 -6.68
N SER A 234 9.57 3.40 -6.83
CA SER A 234 10.53 2.91 -5.85
C SER A 234 10.53 3.79 -4.59
N ILE A 235 10.46 3.17 -3.42
CA ILE A 235 10.41 3.83 -2.12
C ILE A 235 11.78 3.75 -1.44
N SER A 236 12.21 2.53 -1.11
CA SER A 236 13.49 2.25 -0.46
C SER A 236 13.74 0.73 -0.47
N THR A 237 14.83 0.28 0.16
CA THR A 237 15.18 -1.15 0.27
C THR A 237 15.23 -1.57 1.73
N VAL A 238 14.62 -2.71 2.06
CA VAL A 238 14.76 -3.34 3.39
C VAL A 238 16.14 -3.97 3.48
N GLN A 239 16.89 -3.61 4.50
CA GLN A 239 18.28 -4.04 4.68
C GLN A 239 18.36 -5.29 5.56
N THR A 240 19.26 -6.20 5.19
CA THR A 240 19.63 -7.38 5.99
C THR A 240 21.14 -7.39 6.30
N THR A 241 21.52 -8.11 7.34
CA THR A 241 22.93 -8.49 7.58
C THR A 241 23.04 -10.00 7.46
N GLY A 242 24.06 -10.48 6.74
CA GLY A 242 24.25 -11.91 6.47
C GLY A 242 23.43 -12.43 5.28
N GLY A 243 23.64 -13.71 4.93
CA GLY A 243 22.99 -14.37 3.80
C GLY A 243 23.55 -13.99 2.42
N THR A 244 23.43 -14.90 1.43
CA THR A 244 23.80 -14.64 0.01
C THR A 244 22.66 -14.92 -0.96
N ALA A 245 21.66 -15.70 -0.55
CA ALA A 245 20.41 -15.90 -1.25
C ALA A 245 19.30 -15.43 -0.31
N LEU A 246 18.67 -14.30 -0.65
CA LEU A 246 17.58 -13.70 0.14
C LEU A 246 16.26 -13.91 -0.60
N ASN A 247 15.18 -14.09 0.15
CA ASN A 247 13.83 -14.19 -0.37
C ASN A 247 12.89 -13.34 0.50
N PHE A 248 12.68 -12.08 0.12
CA PHE A 248 11.85 -11.13 0.84
C PHE A 248 10.35 -11.36 0.58
N SER A 249 9.53 -11.15 1.60
CA SER A 249 8.07 -11.14 1.48
C SER A 249 7.42 -10.20 2.48
N ILE A 250 6.24 -9.66 2.13
CA ILE A 250 5.42 -8.86 3.06
C ILE A 250 4.48 -9.80 3.80
N ALA A 251 4.66 -9.92 5.12
CA ALA A 251 3.82 -10.73 5.99
C ALA A 251 2.45 -10.07 6.25
N SER A 252 2.47 -8.76 6.47
CA SER A 252 1.28 -7.94 6.68
C SER A 252 1.56 -6.49 6.32
N GLN A 253 0.53 -5.74 5.95
CA GLN A 253 0.61 -4.31 5.68
C GLN A 253 -0.72 -3.61 5.95
N THR A 254 -0.65 -2.35 6.35
CA THR A 254 -1.78 -1.46 6.57
C THR A 254 -1.51 -0.14 5.85
N PRO A 255 -2.35 0.25 4.87
CA PRO A 255 -3.47 -0.49 4.30
C PRO A 255 -3.04 -1.79 3.59
N ALA A 256 -3.98 -2.73 3.45
CA ALA A 256 -3.72 -3.97 2.72
C ALA A 256 -3.38 -3.65 1.24
N SER A 257 -2.40 -4.34 0.67
CA SER A 257 -1.98 -4.20 -0.73
C SER A 257 -1.36 -2.85 -1.13
N ALA A 258 -0.97 -1.99 -0.18
CA ALA A 258 -0.30 -0.72 -0.48
C ALA A 258 1.09 -0.89 -1.11
N LEU A 259 1.86 -1.88 -0.67
CA LEU A 259 3.25 -2.10 -1.02
C LEU A 259 3.47 -3.43 -1.75
N SER A 260 4.46 -3.43 -2.63
CA SER A 260 5.11 -4.60 -3.20
C SER A 260 6.58 -4.61 -2.79
N ILE A 261 7.16 -5.80 -2.65
CA ILE A 261 8.60 -5.98 -2.38
C ILE A 261 9.21 -6.90 -3.43
N ASP A 262 10.37 -6.53 -3.96
CA ASP A 262 11.16 -7.43 -4.79
C ASP A 262 11.79 -8.52 -3.91
N ALA A 263 11.53 -9.78 -4.26
CA ALA A 263 11.92 -10.93 -3.46
C ALA A 263 13.45 -11.09 -3.33
N ILE A 264 14.25 -10.55 -4.25
CA ILE A 264 15.70 -10.74 -4.27
C ILE A 264 16.42 -9.52 -3.70
N THR A 265 15.98 -8.32 -4.09
CA THR A 265 16.68 -7.07 -3.72
C THR A 265 16.14 -6.42 -2.45
N GLY A 266 14.94 -6.80 -2.00
CA GLY A 266 14.27 -6.15 -0.87
C GLY A 266 13.75 -4.74 -1.21
N GLU A 267 13.72 -4.36 -2.49
CA GLU A 267 13.20 -3.07 -2.95
C GLU A 267 11.68 -3.00 -2.75
N LEU A 268 11.24 -2.01 -1.97
CA LEU A 268 9.84 -1.66 -1.80
C LEU A 268 9.39 -0.71 -2.90
N THR A 269 8.24 -1.02 -3.47
CA THR A 269 7.56 -0.20 -4.47
C THR A 269 6.09 0.01 -4.11
N VAL A 270 5.51 1.10 -4.61
CA VAL A 270 4.08 1.39 -4.50
C VAL A 270 3.30 0.38 -5.35
N ALA A 271 2.43 -0.43 -4.72
CA ALA A 271 1.58 -1.38 -5.43
C ALA A 271 0.25 -0.76 -5.85
N ASP A 272 -0.33 0.05 -4.98
CA ASP A 272 -1.58 0.78 -5.22
C ASP A 272 -1.47 2.20 -4.67
N ALA A 273 -1.20 3.15 -5.56
CA ALA A 273 -1.07 4.57 -5.29
C ALA A 273 -2.33 5.20 -4.68
N THR A 274 -3.52 4.63 -4.92
CA THR A 274 -4.77 5.20 -4.38
C THR A 274 -4.88 5.04 -2.86
N LEU A 275 -4.00 4.22 -2.26
CA LEU A 275 -3.90 4.04 -0.81
C LEU A 275 -2.94 5.04 -0.15
N PHE A 276 -2.19 5.80 -0.95
CA PHE A 276 -1.21 6.81 -0.51
C PHE A 276 -1.83 8.20 -0.59
N ASP A 277 -2.80 8.42 0.29
CA ASP A 277 -3.58 9.64 0.46
C ASP A 277 -3.40 10.05 1.92
N PHE A 278 -2.84 11.22 2.18
CA PHE A 278 -2.49 11.69 3.53
C PHE A 278 -3.74 11.86 4.40
N GLU A 279 -4.83 12.32 3.80
CA GLU A 279 -6.11 12.58 4.45
C GLU A 279 -6.76 11.27 4.96
N THR A 280 -6.55 10.16 4.25
CA THR A 280 -7.09 8.84 4.63
C THR A 280 -6.08 7.97 5.36
N ASN A 281 -4.85 7.87 4.86
CA ASN A 281 -3.79 6.98 5.32
C ASN A 281 -2.45 7.73 5.45
N PRO A 282 -2.29 8.61 6.46
CA PRO A 282 -1.09 9.44 6.61
C PRO A 282 0.19 8.63 6.88
N ILE A 283 0.05 7.37 7.29
CA ILE A 283 1.16 6.45 7.55
C ILE A 283 0.82 5.09 6.96
N ILE A 284 1.73 4.54 6.16
CA ILE A 284 1.67 3.17 5.66
C ILE A 284 2.64 2.31 6.47
N THR A 285 2.19 1.15 6.95
CA THR A 285 3.04 0.23 7.72
C THR A 285 3.07 -1.16 7.11
N ALA A 286 4.20 -1.85 7.21
CA ALA A 286 4.32 -3.25 6.82
C ALA A 286 5.26 -4.03 7.74
N THR A 287 5.00 -5.33 7.85
CA THR A 287 5.92 -6.31 8.45
C THR A 287 6.49 -7.15 7.31
N VAL A 288 7.81 -7.10 7.16
CA VAL A 288 8.55 -7.82 6.12
C VAL A 288 9.25 -9.02 6.76
N ASN A 289 9.35 -10.10 5.99
CA ASN A 289 10.07 -11.32 6.30
C ASN A 289 11.16 -11.57 5.25
N VAL A 290 12.21 -12.26 5.64
CA VAL A 290 13.17 -12.92 4.73
C VAL A 290 13.31 -14.36 5.17
N ASP A 291 13.35 -15.29 4.22
CA ASP A 291 13.57 -16.71 4.52
C ASP A 291 14.84 -16.90 5.35
N ASP A 292 14.77 -17.79 6.35
CA ASP A 292 15.85 -18.09 7.31
C ASP A 292 16.32 -16.91 8.19
N ALA A 293 15.62 -15.77 8.17
CA ALA A 293 15.90 -14.67 9.08
C ALA A 293 15.40 -14.96 10.50
N ILE A 294 16.18 -14.53 11.50
CA ILE A 294 15.84 -14.74 12.92
C ILE A 294 14.79 -13.73 13.43
N ASN A 295 14.57 -12.64 12.71
CA ASN A 295 13.62 -11.58 13.05
C ASN A 295 12.87 -11.06 11.82
N THR A 296 11.77 -10.34 12.07
CA THR A 296 11.02 -9.57 11.07
C THR A 296 11.45 -8.11 11.08
N ALA A 297 11.21 -7.36 10.00
CA ALA A 297 11.44 -5.92 9.92
C ALA A 297 10.11 -5.16 9.88
N ILE A 298 10.02 -4.06 10.62
CA ILE A 298 8.91 -3.12 10.57
C ILE A 298 9.28 -1.99 9.58
N VAL A 299 8.42 -1.80 8.60
CA VAL A 299 8.49 -0.71 7.62
C VAL A 299 7.43 0.32 7.99
N THR A 300 7.83 1.58 8.11
CA THR A 300 6.96 2.74 8.31
C THR A 300 7.23 3.76 7.22
N ILE A 301 6.19 4.15 6.48
CA ILE A 301 6.24 5.18 5.45
C ILE A 301 5.34 6.32 5.91
N ASP A 302 5.96 7.44 6.25
CA ASP A 302 5.27 8.68 6.58
C ASP A 302 4.92 9.41 5.27
N LEU A 303 3.67 9.79 5.08
CA LEU A 303 3.27 10.60 3.92
C LEU A 303 3.45 12.08 4.24
N ASN A 304 4.08 12.83 3.34
CA ASN A 304 4.03 14.29 3.36
C ASN A 304 2.73 14.71 2.66
N ASN A 305 1.96 15.57 3.33
CA ASN A 305 0.79 16.17 2.71
C ASN A 305 1.23 17.07 1.54
N VAL A 306 0.66 16.83 0.37
CA VAL A 306 0.76 17.69 -0.81
C VAL A 306 -0.60 18.37 -0.96
N ASN A 307 -0.62 19.70 -1.02
CA ASN A 307 -1.89 20.41 -1.07
C ASN A 307 -2.61 20.19 -2.42
N GLU A 308 -3.81 19.61 -2.38
CA GLU A 308 -4.70 19.48 -3.52
C GLU A 308 -5.83 20.52 -3.52
N LEU A 309 -6.04 21.14 -4.68
CA LEU A 309 -7.20 22.02 -4.92
C LEU A 309 -7.59 21.95 -6.39
N SER A 310 -8.88 21.77 -6.66
CA SER A 310 -9.45 21.77 -8.01
C SER A 310 -10.86 22.36 -8.00
N ILE A 311 -11.24 23.00 -9.10
CA ILE A 311 -12.57 23.59 -9.31
C ILE A 311 -13.00 23.36 -10.76
N GLN A 312 -14.28 23.10 -10.97
CA GLN A 312 -14.85 22.86 -12.29
C GLN A 312 -15.59 24.09 -12.81
N ASP A 313 -15.53 24.29 -14.14
CA ASP A 313 -16.38 25.26 -14.82
C ASP A 313 -17.86 24.93 -14.59
N PHE A 314 -18.65 25.98 -14.43
CA PHE A 314 -20.09 25.89 -14.22
C PHE A 314 -20.83 26.43 -15.44
N SER A 315 -21.83 25.71 -15.94
CA SER A 315 -22.71 26.23 -16.99
C SER A 315 -24.15 25.82 -16.76
N THR A 316 -25.06 26.76 -17.04
CA THR A 316 -26.50 26.51 -16.95
C THR A 316 -27.26 27.39 -17.93
N THR A 317 -28.56 27.12 -18.04
CA THR A 317 -29.53 27.93 -18.80
C THR A 317 -30.67 28.32 -17.86
N ILE A 318 -31.12 29.56 -17.95
CA ILE A 318 -32.30 30.05 -17.23
C ILE A 318 -33.11 30.94 -18.15
N ASP A 319 -34.42 31.00 -17.96
CA ASP A 319 -35.22 32.01 -18.63
C ASP A 319 -34.83 33.41 -18.12
N GLU A 320 -34.87 34.41 -19.00
CA GLU A 320 -34.68 35.79 -18.58
C GLU A 320 -35.78 36.27 -17.62
N ASN A 321 -35.58 37.44 -17.01
CA ASN A 321 -36.44 37.97 -15.96
C ASN A 321 -36.63 37.03 -14.72
N PRO A 322 -35.57 36.38 -14.20
CA PRO A 322 -35.65 35.62 -12.95
C PRO A 322 -35.91 36.52 -11.73
N THR A 323 -36.10 35.93 -10.56
CA THR A 323 -36.23 36.66 -9.29
C THR A 323 -34.88 36.75 -8.57
N ASN A 324 -34.63 37.86 -7.85
CA ASN A 324 -33.47 37.96 -6.97
C ASN A 324 -33.49 36.84 -5.92
N GLY A 325 -32.36 36.14 -5.81
CA GLY A 325 -32.19 34.98 -4.93
C GLY A 325 -32.48 33.64 -5.60
N ASP A 326 -32.93 33.61 -6.86
CA ASP A 326 -33.11 32.34 -7.58
C ASP A 326 -31.77 31.60 -7.67
N SER A 327 -31.81 30.30 -7.35
CA SER A 327 -30.63 29.42 -7.37
C SER A 327 -30.33 29.00 -8.80
N LEU A 328 -29.06 29.14 -9.19
CA LEU A 328 -28.56 28.75 -10.51
C LEU A 328 -27.91 27.37 -10.46
N GLY A 329 -27.46 26.95 -9.28
CA GLY A 329 -26.73 25.71 -9.05
C GLY A 329 -25.46 25.94 -8.24
N THR A 330 -24.65 24.90 -8.08
CA THR A 330 -23.44 24.93 -7.25
C THR A 330 -22.19 24.71 -8.12
N VAL A 331 -21.17 25.53 -7.89
CA VAL A 331 -19.84 25.34 -8.48
C VAL A 331 -19.11 24.24 -7.73
N GLN A 332 -18.69 23.20 -8.43
CA GLN A 332 -18.06 22.03 -7.82
C GLN A 332 -16.56 22.24 -7.68
N ALA A 333 -16.04 22.09 -6.46
CA ALA A 333 -14.61 22.08 -6.15
C ALA A 333 -14.27 20.94 -5.20
N THR A 334 -13.02 20.47 -5.27
CA THR A 334 -12.43 19.49 -4.35
C THR A 334 -11.10 20.02 -3.88
N GLY A 335 -10.75 19.78 -2.63
CA GLY A 335 -9.43 20.14 -2.11
C GLY A 335 -9.37 20.02 -0.61
N ASP A 336 -8.18 20.23 -0.09
CA ASP A 336 -7.90 19.98 1.33
C ASP A 336 -8.49 21.07 2.21
N GLY A 337 -8.76 20.73 3.46
CA GLY A 337 -9.20 21.69 4.45
C GLY A 337 -10.58 22.30 4.15
N THR A 338 -10.73 23.59 4.46
CA THR A 338 -12.01 24.31 4.26
C THR A 338 -11.94 25.14 2.99
N LEU A 339 -12.88 24.89 2.08
CA LEU A 339 -13.00 25.63 0.83
C LEU A 339 -13.78 26.94 1.01
N SER A 340 -13.28 28.01 0.41
CA SER A 340 -13.89 29.35 0.40
C SER A 340 -14.06 29.86 -1.02
N PHE A 341 -15.30 30.07 -1.45
CA PHE A 341 -15.66 30.50 -2.79
C PHE A 341 -15.87 32.02 -2.89
N SER A 342 -15.47 32.61 -4.02
CA SER A 342 -15.71 34.03 -4.31
C SER A 342 -15.84 34.31 -5.80
N ILE A 343 -16.52 35.40 -6.16
CA ILE A 343 -16.57 35.92 -7.53
C ILE A 343 -15.47 36.97 -7.68
N SER A 344 -14.47 36.68 -8.51
CA SER A 344 -13.35 37.60 -8.80
C SER A 344 -13.72 38.67 -9.83
N SER A 345 -14.52 38.30 -10.82
CA SER A 345 -15.12 39.22 -11.80
C SER A 345 -16.39 38.62 -12.38
N GLN A 346 -17.26 39.48 -12.92
CA GLN A 346 -18.48 39.06 -13.60
C GLN A 346 -18.95 40.10 -14.61
N THR A 347 -19.62 39.64 -15.66
CA THR A 347 -20.21 40.45 -16.71
C THR A 347 -21.65 39.98 -16.92
N PRO A 348 -22.66 40.85 -16.68
CA PRO A 348 -22.57 42.19 -16.10
C PRO A 348 -22.06 42.22 -14.66
N ALA A 349 -21.48 43.35 -14.24
CA ALA A 349 -21.03 43.53 -12.87
C ALA A 349 -22.20 43.47 -11.88
N GLY A 350 -22.09 42.67 -10.82
CA GLY A 350 -23.13 42.54 -9.79
C GLY A 350 -24.35 41.70 -10.19
N ALA A 351 -24.27 40.90 -11.25
CA ALA A 351 -25.37 40.03 -11.68
C ALA A 351 -25.59 38.83 -10.73
N LEU A 352 -24.50 38.23 -10.23
CA LEU A 352 -24.46 37.00 -9.44
C LEU A 352 -23.94 37.25 -8.02
N SER A 353 -24.41 36.41 -7.10
CA SER A 353 -23.80 36.16 -5.79
C SER A 353 -23.39 34.70 -5.67
N ILE A 354 -22.36 34.42 -4.87
CA ILE A 354 -21.93 33.06 -4.54
C ILE A 354 -21.88 32.89 -3.01
N ASP A 355 -22.38 31.77 -2.51
CA ASP A 355 -22.19 31.39 -1.11
C ASP A 355 -20.75 30.92 -0.89
N ALA A 356 -20.04 31.54 0.05
CA ALA A 356 -18.62 31.31 0.26
C ALA A 356 -18.28 29.91 0.78
N SER A 357 -19.24 29.19 1.38
CA SER A 357 -18.98 27.87 1.98
C SER A 357 -19.46 26.71 1.10
N THR A 358 -20.51 26.94 0.31
CA THR A 358 -21.15 25.89 -0.50
C THR A 358 -20.90 26.02 -1.99
N GLY A 359 -20.47 27.20 -2.48
CA GLY A 359 -20.31 27.46 -3.90
C GLY A 359 -21.63 27.65 -4.66
N GLU A 360 -22.77 27.80 -3.97
CA GLU A 360 -24.07 28.05 -4.60
C GLU A 360 -24.10 29.42 -5.28
N LEU A 361 -24.35 29.44 -6.58
CA LEU A 361 -24.59 30.65 -7.37
C LEU A 361 -26.07 31.02 -7.32
N THR A 362 -26.33 32.30 -7.08
CA THR A 362 -27.68 32.88 -7.02
C THR A 362 -27.76 34.17 -7.83
N VAL A 363 -28.97 34.50 -8.29
CA VAL A 363 -29.27 35.77 -8.96
C VAL A 363 -29.19 36.90 -7.93
N LEU A 364 -28.22 37.80 -8.06
CA LEU A 364 -28.10 38.98 -7.20
C LEU A 364 -28.92 40.16 -7.75
N ASN A 365 -28.88 40.37 -9.06
CA ASN A 365 -29.63 41.42 -9.74
C ASN A 365 -30.35 40.88 -10.99
N ALA A 366 -31.64 40.59 -10.83
CA ALA A 366 -32.54 40.12 -11.88
C ALA A 366 -32.59 41.05 -13.10
N THR A 367 -32.42 42.36 -12.93
CA THR A 367 -32.44 43.29 -14.09
C THR A 367 -31.22 43.15 -14.99
N SER A 368 -30.18 42.42 -14.56
CA SER A 368 -29.04 42.07 -15.41
C SER A 368 -29.36 40.90 -16.34
N PHE A 369 -30.44 40.15 -16.07
CA PHE A 369 -30.88 38.96 -16.81
C PHE A 369 -32.00 39.36 -17.78
N ASP A 370 -31.59 40.13 -18.78
CA ASP A 370 -32.41 40.65 -19.88
C ASP A 370 -31.74 40.18 -21.16
N PHE A 371 -32.40 39.35 -21.96
CA PHE A 371 -31.82 38.66 -23.10
C PHE A 371 -31.35 39.66 -24.17
N GLU A 372 -32.13 40.71 -24.41
CA GLU A 372 -31.84 41.77 -25.39
C GLU A 372 -30.54 42.52 -25.05
N SER A 373 -30.25 42.70 -23.77
CA SER A 373 -29.05 43.40 -23.30
C SER A 373 -27.88 42.45 -23.02
N ASN A 374 -28.16 41.31 -22.39
CA ASN A 374 -27.18 40.38 -21.83
C ASN A 374 -27.62 38.92 -22.07
N PRO A 375 -27.53 38.41 -23.32
CA PRO A 375 -27.95 37.04 -23.65
C PRO A 375 -27.13 35.96 -22.93
N THR A 376 -25.99 36.34 -22.34
CA THR A 376 -25.16 35.47 -21.52
C THR A 376 -24.56 36.25 -20.35
N ILE A 377 -24.61 35.66 -19.16
CA ILE A 377 -23.94 36.15 -17.96
C ILE A 377 -22.72 35.29 -17.71
N THR A 378 -21.57 35.90 -17.44
CA THR A 378 -20.32 35.19 -17.16
C THR A 378 -19.68 35.66 -15.85
N ALA A 379 -19.01 34.76 -15.13
CA ALA A 379 -18.22 35.10 -13.95
C ALA A 379 -16.96 34.26 -13.83
N ASN A 380 -15.88 34.85 -13.31
CA ASN A 380 -14.68 34.13 -12.89
C ASN A 380 -14.79 33.84 -11.40
N ILE A 381 -14.94 32.57 -11.06
CA ILE A 381 -15.06 32.07 -9.69
C ILE A 381 -13.68 31.66 -9.20
N SER A 382 -13.39 31.97 -7.95
CA SER A 382 -12.16 31.56 -7.26
C SER A 382 -12.53 30.70 -6.06
N VAL A 383 -11.85 29.57 -5.88
CA VAL A 383 -11.88 28.78 -4.66
C VAL A 383 -10.52 28.87 -3.97
N ASP A 384 -10.52 29.03 -2.66
CA ASP A 384 -9.34 29.13 -1.81
C ASP A 384 -9.45 28.11 -0.68
N ASN A 385 -8.35 27.44 -0.35
CA ASN A 385 -8.29 26.49 0.76
C ASN A 385 -7.29 26.91 1.86
N SER A 386 -7.00 28.21 1.97
CA SER A 386 -5.99 28.83 2.84
C SER A 386 -4.52 28.51 2.51
N VAL A 387 -4.25 27.66 1.53
CA VAL A 387 -2.90 27.31 1.08
C VAL A 387 -2.69 27.70 -0.38
N SER A 388 -3.65 27.34 -1.24
CA SER A 388 -3.67 27.68 -2.66
C SER A 388 -5.03 28.25 -3.07
N THR A 389 -5.06 28.78 -4.28
CA THR A 389 -6.25 29.34 -4.89
C THR A 389 -6.34 28.85 -6.34
N GLU A 390 -7.52 28.37 -6.74
CA GLU A 390 -7.82 27.96 -8.11
C GLU A 390 -9.02 28.73 -8.66
N ALA A 391 -9.14 28.79 -9.99
CA ALA A 391 -10.19 29.55 -10.66
C ALA A 391 -10.93 28.74 -11.73
N ALA A 392 -12.22 29.05 -11.89
CA ALA A 392 -13.09 28.50 -12.92
C ALA A 392 -14.00 29.59 -13.49
N THR A 393 -14.67 29.28 -14.59
CA THR A 393 -15.66 30.14 -15.22
C THR A 393 -17.07 29.63 -14.96
N ALA A 394 -18.00 30.55 -14.70
CA ALA A 394 -19.43 30.30 -14.64
C ALA A 394 -20.11 30.98 -15.83
N THR A 395 -20.89 30.23 -16.62
CA THR A 395 -21.62 30.73 -17.79
C THR A 395 -23.11 30.43 -17.67
N ILE A 396 -23.94 31.47 -17.62
CA ILE A 396 -25.40 31.36 -17.58
C ILE A 396 -25.92 31.86 -18.92
N ASN A 397 -26.50 30.96 -19.71
CA ASN A 397 -27.16 31.32 -20.97
C ASN A 397 -28.62 31.68 -20.69
N LEU A 398 -29.12 32.76 -21.28
CA LEU A 398 -30.51 33.15 -21.12
C LEU A 398 -31.37 32.57 -22.25
N ASN A 399 -32.55 32.07 -21.91
CA ASN A 399 -33.60 31.84 -22.89
C ASN A 399 -34.39 33.14 -23.06
N ASP A 400 -34.52 33.57 -24.31
CA ASP A 400 -35.38 34.67 -24.75
C ASP A 400 -36.86 34.31 -24.51
N LEU A 401 -37.55 35.15 -23.74
CA LEU A 401 -38.97 35.06 -23.44
C LEU A 401 -39.73 36.21 -24.10
N ALA A 402 -40.34 35.94 -25.25
CA ALA A 402 -41.16 36.91 -25.98
C ALA A 402 -41.98 37.88 -25.10
N GLU A 403 -41.64 39.16 -25.14
CA GLU A 403 -42.34 40.19 -24.39
C GLU A 403 -43.64 40.64 -25.08
N PRO A 404 -44.71 40.84 -24.29
CA PRO A 404 -45.90 41.55 -24.73
C PRO A 404 -45.58 42.86 -25.43
N ALA A 405 -46.20 43.13 -26.58
CA ALA A 405 -46.08 44.42 -27.21
C ALA A 405 -46.75 45.51 -26.37
N THR A 406 -46.09 46.66 -26.28
CA THR A 406 -46.61 47.86 -25.65
C THR A 406 -46.70 49.01 -26.66
N ILE A 407 -47.65 49.91 -26.45
CA ILE A 407 -47.80 51.09 -27.30
C ILE A 407 -46.53 51.93 -27.19
N GLY A 408 -45.89 52.18 -28.34
CA GLY A 408 -44.62 52.89 -28.41
C GLY A 408 -43.41 52.00 -28.73
N ASP A 409 -43.53 50.67 -28.70
CA ASP A 409 -42.42 49.79 -29.06
C ASP A 409 -42.04 49.97 -30.54
N PHE A 410 -40.73 49.98 -30.84
CA PHE A 410 -40.24 49.86 -32.21
C PHE A 410 -39.95 48.40 -32.52
N ARG A 411 -40.93 47.71 -33.07
CA ARG A 411 -40.83 46.29 -33.48
C ARG A 411 -41.53 46.11 -34.81
N ASP A 412 -41.33 44.95 -35.44
CA ASP A 412 -42.12 44.59 -36.61
C ASP A 412 -42.07 45.62 -37.78
N GLY A 413 -40.94 46.31 -37.90
CA GLY A 413 -40.68 47.30 -38.94
C GLY A 413 -41.32 48.68 -38.74
N GLY A 414 -42.05 48.93 -37.64
CA GLY A 414 -42.68 50.22 -37.35
C GLY A 414 -42.80 50.50 -35.85
N VAL A 415 -43.59 51.51 -35.49
CA VAL A 415 -43.90 51.82 -34.08
C VAL A 415 -45.29 51.32 -33.73
N VAL A 416 -45.41 50.49 -32.69
CA VAL A 416 -46.69 49.98 -32.19
C VAL A 416 -47.57 51.14 -31.73
N PHE A 417 -48.74 51.32 -32.35
CA PHE A 417 -49.71 52.35 -31.96
C PHE A 417 -51.02 51.77 -31.43
N TRP A 418 -51.21 50.46 -31.58
CA TRP A 418 -52.33 49.71 -31.04
C TRP A 418 -51.90 48.27 -30.79
N VAL A 419 -52.39 47.69 -29.70
CA VAL A 419 -52.20 46.29 -29.29
C VAL A 419 -53.59 45.71 -29.08
N ASP A 420 -53.82 44.48 -29.52
CA ASP A 420 -55.12 43.84 -29.36
C ASP A 420 -55.45 43.69 -27.85
N PRO A 421 -56.58 44.25 -27.37
CA PRO A 421 -56.96 44.13 -25.97
C PRO A 421 -57.21 42.69 -25.50
N THR A 422 -57.36 41.75 -26.44
CA THR A 422 -57.56 40.33 -26.17
C THR A 422 -56.29 39.49 -26.29
N ASP A 423 -55.25 40.02 -26.94
CA ASP A 423 -53.96 39.37 -27.15
C ASP A 423 -52.84 40.42 -27.28
N ASN A 424 -51.95 40.45 -26.31
CA ASN A 424 -50.84 41.40 -26.28
C ASN A 424 -49.69 41.09 -27.26
N ASN A 425 -49.82 40.01 -28.04
CA ASN A 425 -48.86 39.63 -29.07
C ASN A 425 -49.25 40.07 -30.49
N HIS A 426 -50.48 40.55 -30.69
CA HIS A 426 -50.94 41.06 -31.98
C HIS A 426 -51.25 42.55 -31.90
N GLY A 427 -51.03 43.26 -32.98
CA GLY A 427 -51.29 44.71 -32.99
C GLY A 427 -51.08 45.37 -34.34
N LEU A 428 -50.96 46.70 -34.29
CA LEU A 428 -50.69 47.51 -35.47
C LEU A 428 -49.48 48.41 -35.23
N VAL A 429 -48.57 48.42 -36.21
CA VAL A 429 -47.43 49.34 -36.26
C VAL A 429 -47.64 50.39 -37.36
N VAL A 430 -47.14 51.60 -37.12
CA VAL A 430 -47.12 52.69 -38.10
C VAL A 430 -45.72 52.89 -38.64
N ALA A 431 -45.60 53.20 -39.93
CA ALA A 431 -44.33 53.56 -40.53
C ALA A 431 -43.75 54.81 -39.83
N VAL A 432 -42.42 54.95 -39.80
CA VAL A 432 -41.76 56.12 -39.18
C VAL A 432 -41.81 57.38 -40.06
N ASN A 433 -42.11 57.24 -41.35
CA ASN A 433 -42.24 58.34 -42.30
C ASN A 433 -43.53 58.25 -43.11
N ASN A 434 -44.01 59.39 -43.60
CA ASN A 434 -45.08 59.43 -44.58
C ASN A 434 -44.60 58.91 -45.93
N GLN A 435 -45.42 58.07 -46.59
CA GLN A 435 -45.13 57.59 -47.94
C GLN A 435 -45.43 58.68 -48.99
N SER A 436 -46.37 59.59 -48.67
CA SER A 436 -46.68 60.75 -49.50
C SER A 436 -47.24 61.89 -48.64
N PHE A 437 -47.06 63.13 -49.09
CA PHE A 437 -47.66 64.33 -48.49
C PHE A 437 -48.84 64.87 -49.32
N GLY A 438 -49.18 64.22 -50.44
CA GLY A 438 -50.20 64.72 -51.37
C GLY A 438 -50.59 63.70 -52.42
N ALA A 439 -51.11 62.55 -51.99
CA ALA A 439 -51.66 61.53 -52.87
C ALA A 439 -53.19 61.69 -53.01
N PRO A 440 -53.77 61.46 -54.21
CA PRO A 440 -55.20 61.23 -54.33
C PRO A 440 -55.58 59.90 -53.67
N TRP A 441 -56.80 59.79 -53.15
CA TRP A 441 -57.32 58.50 -52.68
C TRP A 441 -57.44 57.50 -53.84
N GLY A 442 -57.78 58.00 -55.03
CA GLY A 442 -57.88 57.23 -56.27
C GLY A 442 -59.33 57.00 -56.73
N CYS A 443 -59.50 56.69 -58.02
CA CYS A 443 -60.76 56.22 -58.61
C CYS A 443 -62.01 57.04 -58.24
N GLN A 444 -61.90 58.35 -58.44
CA GLN A 444 -63.03 59.27 -58.35
C GLN A 444 -64.17 58.80 -59.26
N GLY A 445 -65.39 58.72 -58.72
CA GLY A 445 -66.58 58.28 -59.47
C GLY A 445 -66.78 56.76 -59.51
N ILE A 446 -65.87 55.97 -58.93
CA ILE A 446 -66.00 54.51 -58.80
C ILE A 446 -66.30 54.13 -57.35
N THR A 447 -67.24 53.20 -57.16
CA THR A 447 -67.59 52.62 -55.86
C THR A 447 -66.61 51.51 -55.50
N VAL A 448 -65.91 51.66 -54.38
CA VAL A 448 -65.12 50.61 -53.73
C VAL A 448 -65.91 50.19 -52.49
N SER A 449 -66.59 49.04 -52.55
CA SER A 449 -67.54 48.63 -51.51
C SER A 449 -67.59 47.10 -51.36
N PRO A 450 -67.75 46.58 -50.12
CA PRO A 450 -67.76 47.33 -48.85
C PRO A 450 -66.35 47.64 -48.34
N THR A 451 -66.13 48.86 -47.82
CA THR A 451 -64.97 49.20 -46.98
C THR A 451 -65.43 49.49 -45.56
N TYR A 452 -64.67 49.06 -44.56
CA TYR A 452 -65.05 49.20 -43.14
C TYR A 452 -64.18 50.22 -42.40
N SER A 453 -64.70 50.75 -41.29
CA SER A 453 -63.97 51.71 -40.45
C SER A 453 -63.22 51.05 -39.31
N ASP A 454 -63.57 49.82 -38.95
CA ASP A 454 -63.10 49.15 -37.74
C ASP A 454 -61.57 48.96 -37.72
N ILE A 455 -61.01 48.84 -36.52
CA ILE A 455 -59.61 48.46 -36.34
C ILE A 455 -59.43 47.04 -36.91
N GLY A 456 -58.37 46.83 -37.69
CA GLY A 456 -58.10 45.60 -38.43
C GLY A 456 -58.67 45.56 -39.86
N SER A 457 -59.48 46.54 -40.25
CA SER A 457 -60.07 46.58 -41.60
C SER A 457 -59.16 47.18 -42.67
N GLY A 458 -58.08 47.88 -42.29
CA GLY A 458 -57.26 48.65 -43.22
C GLY A 458 -56.64 47.80 -44.33
N ALA A 459 -56.14 46.60 -43.99
CA ALA A 459 -55.51 45.69 -44.95
C ALA A 459 -56.50 45.23 -46.02
N ALA A 460 -57.65 44.69 -45.61
CA ALA A 460 -58.70 44.21 -46.51
C ALA A 460 -59.26 45.35 -47.38
N ASN A 461 -59.45 46.54 -46.80
CA ASN A 461 -59.85 47.72 -47.57
C ASN A 461 -58.81 48.09 -48.63
N THR A 462 -57.51 48.07 -48.28
CA THR A 462 -56.42 48.44 -49.19
C THR A 462 -56.35 47.46 -50.36
N VAL A 463 -56.43 46.15 -50.10
CA VAL A 463 -56.49 45.12 -51.16
C VAL A 463 -57.68 45.35 -52.09
N LEU A 464 -58.86 45.69 -51.53
CA LEU A 464 -60.05 45.98 -52.32
C LEU A 464 -59.88 47.26 -53.18
N ILE A 465 -59.25 48.29 -52.62
CA ILE A 465 -58.94 49.53 -53.35
C ILE A 465 -57.99 49.22 -54.51
N GLU A 466 -56.90 48.51 -54.28
CA GLU A 466 -55.91 48.18 -55.32
C GLU A 466 -56.48 47.27 -56.42
N ALA A 467 -57.39 46.36 -56.07
CA ALA A 467 -58.07 45.50 -57.05
C ALA A 467 -59.02 46.28 -57.97
N ILE A 468 -59.67 47.34 -57.47
CA ILE A 468 -60.62 48.16 -58.22
C ILE A 468 -59.92 49.36 -58.88
N CYS A 469 -58.86 49.86 -58.25
CA CYS A 469 -58.20 51.12 -58.55
C CYS A 469 -56.71 50.92 -58.84
N THR A 470 -56.40 50.38 -60.01
CA THR A 470 -55.01 50.10 -60.42
C THR A 470 -54.23 51.36 -60.88
N THR A 471 -54.62 52.55 -60.42
CA THR A 471 -53.96 53.80 -60.81
C THR A 471 -52.72 54.00 -59.93
N PRO A 472 -51.50 54.08 -60.50
CA PRO A 472 -50.31 54.32 -59.71
C PRO A 472 -50.32 55.69 -59.02
N GLY A 473 -49.68 55.78 -57.87
CA GLY A 473 -49.53 57.01 -57.08
C GLY A 473 -50.77 57.41 -56.28
N THR A 474 -51.72 56.49 -56.08
CA THR A 474 -52.83 56.68 -55.14
C THR A 474 -52.41 56.36 -53.71
N ALA A 475 -53.23 56.76 -52.74
CA ALA A 475 -52.94 56.55 -51.33
C ALA A 475 -52.77 55.06 -50.95
N ALA A 476 -53.62 54.20 -51.52
CA ALA A 476 -53.53 52.75 -51.33
C ALA A 476 -52.29 52.18 -52.03
N ASP A 477 -52.02 52.58 -53.27
CA ASP A 477 -50.84 52.15 -54.06
C ASP A 477 -49.52 52.49 -53.36
N PHE A 478 -49.41 53.68 -52.74
CA PHE A 478 -48.23 54.05 -51.94
C PHE A 478 -48.02 53.15 -50.72
N ALA A 479 -49.10 52.70 -50.08
CA ALA A 479 -49.00 51.85 -48.89
C ALA A 479 -48.79 50.38 -49.27
N ALA A 480 -49.55 49.86 -50.24
CA ALA A 480 -49.52 48.46 -50.67
C ALA A 480 -48.21 48.06 -51.36
N ASN A 481 -47.52 49.00 -52.02
CA ASN A 481 -46.22 48.74 -52.64
C ASN A 481 -45.03 49.14 -51.74
N LEU A 482 -45.28 49.54 -50.49
CA LEU A 482 -44.21 49.91 -49.58
C LEU A 482 -43.42 48.67 -49.14
N SER A 483 -42.12 48.68 -49.40
CA SER A 483 -41.16 47.77 -48.77
C SER A 483 -40.31 48.58 -47.78
N LEU A 484 -40.53 48.40 -46.48
CA LEU A 484 -39.88 49.16 -45.41
C LEU A 484 -39.46 48.22 -44.27
N ASN A 485 -38.21 48.35 -43.81
CA ASN A 485 -37.64 47.60 -42.70
C ASN A 485 -37.75 46.06 -42.83
N GLY A 486 -37.72 45.54 -44.07
CA GLY A 486 -37.82 44.11 -44.36
C GLY A 486 -39.25 43.59 -44.61
N TYR A 487 -40.27 44.45 -44.48
CA TYR A 487 -41.69 44.09 -44.62
C TYR A 487 -42.30 44.72 -45.87
N ASN A 488 -43.22 43.98 -46.53
CA ASN A 488 -43.88 44.37 -47.80
C ASN A 488 -45.42 44.23 -47.75
N ASP A 489 -45.98 44.04 -46.57
CA ASP A 489 -47.39 43.83 -46.26
C ASP A 489 -48.04 45.08 -45.62
N TRP A 490 -47.48 46.25 -45.90
CA TRP A 490 -47.99 47.55 -45.46
C TRP A 490 -49.30 47.90 -46.17
N PHE A 491 -50.18 48.63 -45.48
CA PHE A 491 -51.49 49.01 -46.02
C PHE A 491 -51.94 50.40 -45.57
N LEU A 492 -52.94 50.93 -46.26
CA LEU A 492 -53.56 52.21 -45.93
C LEU A 492 -54.52 52.00 -44.74
N PRO A 493 -54.30 52.66 -43.59
CA PRO A 493 -55.10 52.42 -42.39
C PRO A 493 -56.58 52.74 -42.59
N SER A 494 -57.46 51.98 -41.94
CA SER A 494 -58.87 52.30 -41.81
C SER A 494 -59.05 53.61 -41.03
N ARG A 495 -60.28 54.16 -41.06
CA ARG A 495 -60.56 55.39 -40.32
C ARG A 495 -60.31 55.23 -38.81
N PHE A 496 -60.70 54.11 -38.19
CA PHE A 496 -60.50 53.95 -36.76
C PHE A 496 -59.04 53.65 -36.42
N GLU A 497 -58.27 52.99 -37.29
CA GLU A 497 -56.83 52.81 -37.11
C GLU A 497 -56.07 54.16 -37.10
N LEU A 498 -56.42 55.09 -37.98
CA LEU A 498 -55.84 56.45 -37.94
C LEU A 498 -56.24 57.25 -36.69
N ASN A 499 -57.49 57.09 -36.23
CA ASN A 499 -57.92 57.73 -34.98
C ASN A 499 -57.22 57.11 -33.77
N GLU A 500 -56.94 55.81 -33.79
CA GLU A 500 -56.21 55.11 -32.74
C GLU A 500 -54.76 55.58 -32.68
N TYR A 501 -54.08 55.67 -33.84
CA TYR A 501 -52.76 56.31 -33.93
C TYR A 501 -52.80 57.73 -33.35
N TYR A 502 -53.83 58.53 -33.68
CA TYR A 502 -53.96 59.89 -33.12
C TYR A 502 -54.10 59.89 -31.60
N THR A 503 -54.87 58.95 -31.04
CA THR A 503 -55.08 58.81 -29.59
C THR A 503 -53.74 58.53 -28.88
N ASN A 504 -52.91 57.67 -29.47
CA ASN A 504 -51.62 57.27 -28.91
C ASN A 504 -50.42 58.12 -29.41
N LYS A 505 -50.68 59.18 -30.19
CA LYS A 505 -49.65 59.89 -30.97
C LYS A 505 -48.49 60.43 -30.14
N ASN A 506 -48.69 60.80 -28.88
CA ASN A 506 -47.63 61.39 -28.07
C ASN A 506 -46.54 60.36 -27.76
N ILE A 507 -46.94 59.15 -27.39
CA ILE A 507 -46.03 58.03 -27.11
C ILE A 507 -45.39 57.56 -28.42
N VAL A 508 -46.23 57.30 -29.43
CA VAL A 508 -45.78 56.81 -30.74
C VAL A 508 -44.81 57.79 -31.42
N ASN A 509 -45.08 59.10 -31.36
CA ASN A 509 -44.21 60.09 -32.00
C ASN A 509 -42.84 60.22 -31.34
N ALA A 510 -42.74 60.00 -30.02
CA ALA A 510 -41.45 59.99 -29.35
C ALA A 510 -40.56 58.88 -29.93
N THR A 511 -41.10 57.67 -30.09
CA THR A 511 -40.40 56.55 -30.70
C THR A 511 -40.13 56.75 -32.19
N VAL A 512 -41.09 57.31 -32.95
CA VAL A 512 -40.90 57.65 -34.37
C VAL A 512 -39.69 58.57 -34.54
N LEU A 513 -39.57 59.60 -33.71
CA LEU A 513 -38.43 60.53 -33.76
C LEU A 513 -37.11 59.86 -33.34
N ALA A 514 -37.14 59.03 -32.29
CA ALA A 514 -35.97 58.27 -31.83
C ALA A 514 -35.43 57.33 -32.91
N ASN A 515 -36.31 56.84 -33.80
CA ASN A 515 -35.98 55.99 -34.94
C ASN A 515 -35.84 56.76 -36.27
N GLY A 516 -35.51 58.06 -36.22
CA GLY A 516 -35.16 58.86 -37.40
C GLY A 516 -36.32 59.22 -38.32
N GLY A 517 -37.55 59.05 -37.87
CA GLY A 517 -38.77 59.38 -38.60
C GLY A 517 -39.21 60.84 -38.49
N ALA A 518 -40.35 61.13 -39.10
CA ALA A 518 -41.00 62.45 -39.05
C ALA A 518 -42.43 62.34 -38.53
N ILE A 519 -42.83 63.29 -37.68
CA ILE A 519 -44.20 63.38 -37.15
C ILE A 519 -45.16 63.76 -38.30
N PRO A 520 -46.21 62.95 -38.55
CA PRO A 520 -47.22 63.29 -39.53
C PRO A 520 -48.03 64.51 -39.09
N ASN A 521 -48.39 65.37 -40.03
CA ASN A 521 -49.22 66.55 -39.77
C ASN A 521 -50.31 66.69 -40.83
N GLN A 522 -51.38 67.44 -40.49
CA GLN A 522 -52.54 67.65 -41.35
C GLN A 522 -53.30 66.35 -41.71
N PHE A 523 -54.19 66.44 -42.69
CA PHE A 523 -55.08 65.37 -43.11
C PHE A 523 -54.33 64.25 -43.83
N HIS A 524 -54.64 63.02 -43.43
CA HIS A 524 -54.18 61.78 -44.06
C HIS A 524 -55.37 60.96 -44.52
N TRP A 525 -55.23 60.29 -45.66
CA TRP A 525 -56.24 59.39 -46.18
C TRP A 525 -56.38 58.14 -45.31
N SER A 526 -57.62 57.73 -45.05
CA SER A 526 -57.91 56.37 -44.59
C SER A 526 -58.38 55.51 -45.77
N SER A 527 -58.32 54.19 -45.63
CA SER A 527 -58.85 53.23 -46.61
C SER A 527 -60.37 53.08 -46.59
N THR A 528 -61.07 53.88 -45.77
CA THR A 528 -62.52 53.83 -45.62
C THR A 528 -63.21 54.80 -46.59
N GLN A 529 -64.05 54.27 -47.48
CA GLN A 529 -64.91 55.07 -48.34
C GLN A 529 -66.05 55.73 -47.54
N SER A 530 -66.38 57.00 -47.84
CA SER A 530 -67.39 57.79 -47.11
C SER A 530 -68.72 57.96 -47.82
N SER A 531 -68.74 57.79 -49.15
CA SER A 531 -69.95 57.86 -49.99
C SER A 531 -69.84 56.90 -51.16
N SER A 532 -70.96 56.59 -51.81
CA SER A 532 -71.02 55.53 -52.82
C SER A 532 -69.96 55.66 -53.93
N ASN A 533 -69.54 56.86 -54.37
CA ASN A 533 -68.51 56.94 -55.42
C ASN A 533 -67.61 58.19 -55.41
N LEU A 534 -67.88 59.21 -54.60
CA LEU A 534 -67.16 60.50 -54.70
C LEU A 534 -66.19 60.79 -53.56
N GLY A 535 -66.33 60.15 -52.40
CA GLY A 535 -65.57 60.54 -51.21
C GLY A 535 -65.01 59.38 -50.41
N ALA A 536 -63.92 59.67 -49.70
CA ALA A 536 -63.28 58.82 -48.71
C ALA A 536 -63.02 59.60 -47.42
N PHE A 537 -62.76 58.89 -46.33
CA PHE A 537 -62.47 59.51 -45.04
C PHE A 537 -61.01 59.97 -44.95
N VAL A 538 -60.82 61.12 -44.31
CA VAL A 538 -59.51 61.64 -43.90
C VAL A 538 -59.49 61.86 -42.38
N VAL A 539 -58.33 61.72 -41.78
CA VAL A 539 -58.09 62.07 -40.37
C VAL A 539 -56.97 63.09 -40.29
N ASN A 540 -57.20 64.21 -39.61
CA ASN A 540 -56.16 65.19 -39.33
C ASN A 540 -55.29 64.71 -38.18
N LEU A 541 -54.04 64.30 -38.47
CA LEU A 541 -53.15 63.75 -37.44
C LEU A 541 -52.57 64.81 -36.50
N THR A 542 -52.84 66.10 -36.75
CA THR A 542 -52.54 67.20 -35.81
C THR A 542 -53.69 67.41 -34.81
N THR A 543 -54.93 67.44 -35.28
CA THR A 543 -56.12 67.83 -34.48
C THR A 543 -57.06 66.68 -34.11
N GLY A 544 -56.89 65.49 -34.68
CA GLY A 544 -57.75 64.31 -34.48
C GLY A 544 -59.07 64.38 -35.25
N THR A 545 -59.29 65.44 -36.01
CA THR A 545 -60.55 65.67 -36.71
C THR A 545 -60.69 64.70 -37.89
N SER A 546 -61.73 63.86 -37.84
CA SER A 546 -62.16 63.03 -38.97
C SER A 546 -63.10 63.82 -39.89
N GLY A 547 -62.97 63.65 -41.20
CA GLY A 547 -63.86 64.24 -42.20
C GLY A 547 -63.94 63.40 -43.47
N SER A 548 -64.74 63.85 -44.43
CA SER A 548 -64.82 63.25 -45.78
C SER A 548 -64.33 64.25 -46.81
N ALA A 549 -63.56 63.80 -47.78
CA ALA A 549 -63.09 64.61 -48.90
C ALA A 549 -63.27 63.88 -50.23
N GLY A 550 -63.25 64.64 -51.34
CA GLY A 550 -63.30 64.08 -52.68
C GLY A 550 -62.06 63.21 -52.96
N LYS A 551 -62.24 62.02 -53.55
CA LYS A 551 -61.14 61.06 -53.79
C LYS A 551 -60.00 61.59 -54.68
N ASN A 552 -60.23 62.69 -55.42
CA ASN A 552 -59.23 63.41 -56.21
C ASN A 552 -58.43 64.46 -55.41
N SER A 553 -58.72 64.68 -54.13
CA SER A 553 -58.00 65.61 -53.28
C SER A 553 -56.67 65.01 -52.81
N ASN A 554 -55.66 65.86 -52.61
CA ASN A 554 -54.33 65.42 -52.22
C ASN A 554 -54.14 65.54 -50.71
N TYR A 555 -53.87 64.40 -50.05
CA TYR A 555 -53.60 64.34 -48.61
C TYR A 555 -52.44 63.38 -48.31
N GLY A 556 -51.99 63.39 -47.05
CA GLY A 556 -50.89 62.56 -46.59
C GLY A 556 -51.22 61.07 -46.59
N VAL A 557 -50.18 60.24 -46.71
CA VAL A 557 -50.26 58.78 -46.60
C VAL A 557 -49.30 58.35 -45.51
N ARG A 558 -49.85 57.65 -44.51
CA ARG A 558 -49.08 57.01 -43.44
C ARG A 558 -49.49 55.54 -43.43
N ALA A 559 -48.61 54.69 -43.93
CA ALA A 559 -48.86 53.26 -43.98
C ALA A 559 -48.78 52.65 -42.57
N VAL A 560 -49.58 51.62 -42.37
CA VAL A 560 -49.58 50.78 -41.17
C VAL A 560 -49.44 49.31 -41.57
N ARG A 561 -49.12 48.44 -40.61
CA ARG A 561 -48.99 46.99 -40.79
C ARG A 561 -49.49 46.28 -39.54
N ALA A 562 -50.02 45.08 -39.68
CA ALA A 562 -50.35 44.20 -38.55
C ALA A 562 -49.17 43.29 -38.22
N PHE A 563 -48.98 42.98 -36.94
CA PHE A 563 -48.05 41.96 -36.46
C PHE A 563 -48.80 40.93 -35.63
#